data_AF-A0A433Q8J4-F1
#
_entry.id   AF-A0A433Q8J4-F1
#
_cell.length_a   1.000
_cell.length_b   1.000
_cell.length_c   1.000
_cell.angle_alpha   90.00
_cell.angle_beta   90.00
_cell.angle_gamma   90.00
#
_symmetry.space_group_name_H-M   'P 1'
#
loop_
_entity.id
_entity.type
_entity.pdbx_description
1 polymer ?
#
loop_
_entity_poly.entity_id
_entity_poly.type
_entity_poly.pdbx_seq_one_letter_code
_entity_poly.pdbx_strand_id
1 'polypeptide(L)'
;GNSLAVAPAGEVRDFVASNGGHTVITKILVANNGMAAMKEIRSVRDWAYKTFGDEHAIQFTVMATPEDLKANAEYIRMADQYVEVPGGSNNNNYANVALIVDVAERTGVHAVWAGW
;
A
#
# COMPACT_ATOMS: atom_id res chain seq x y z
N GLY A 1 -5.57 14.80 -4.51
CA GLY A 1 -6.06 13.62 -3.77
C GLY A 1 -7.24 13.01 -4.49
N ASN A 2 -7.52 11.72 -4.25
CA ASN A 2 -8.52 10.94 -5.00
C ASN A 2 -9.93 11.02 -4.38
N SER A 3 -10.53 12.21 -4.34
CA SER A 3 -11.88 12.41 -3.78
C SER A 3 -12.97 11.74 -4.63
N LEU A 4 -14.16 11.50 -4.06
CA LEU A 4 -15.32 11.00 -4.81
C LEU A 4 -15.66 11.85 -6.04
N ALA A 5 -15.35 13.15 -6.06
CA ALA A 5 -15.63 13.99 -7.23
C ALA A 5 -14.73 13.66 -8.42
N VAL A 6 -13.49 13.22 -8.18
CA VAL A 6 -12.45 13.04 -9.22
C VAL A 6 -12.05 11.59 -9.44
N ALA A 7 -12.35 10.69 -8.50
CA ALA A 7 -11.97 9.29 -8.59
C ALA A 7 -12.62 8.61 -9.82
N PRO A 8 -11.94 7.71 -10.52
CA PRO A 8 -12.56 6.94 -11.60
C PRO A 8 -13.79 6.18 -11.11
N ALA A 9 -14.76 5.96 -12.00
CA ALA A 9 -15.89 5.07 -11.74
C ALA A 9 -15.38 3.65 -11.43
N GLY A 10 -15.98 3.00 -10.43
CA GLY A 10 -15.59 1.65 -10.03
C GLY A 10 -16.20 1.25 -8.68
N GLU A 11 -16.18 -0.04 -8.40
CA GLU A 11 -16.87 -0.64 -7.25
C GLU A 11 -16.40 -0.06 -5.91
N VAL A 12 -15.10 0.22 -5.76
CA VAL A 12 -14.55 0.86 -4.56
C VAL A 12 -15.06 2.29 -4.40
N ARG A 13 -15.18 3.05 -5.49
CA ARG A 13 -15.74 4.42 -5.45
C ARG A 13 -17.20 4.39 -5.01
N ASP A 14 -17.99 3.49 -5.59
CA ASP A 14 -19.42 3.38 -5.30
C ASP A 14 -19.67 2.88 -3.86
N PHE A 15 -18.83 1.97 -3.38
CA PHE A 15 -18.83 1.54 -1.99
C PHE A 15 -18.50 2.69 -1.04
N VAL A 16 -17.46 3.48 -1.32
CA VAL A 16 -17.12 4.66 -0.50
C VAL A 16 -18.28 5.67 -0.48
N ALA A 17 -18.90 5.94 -1.63
CA ALA A 17 -20.04 6.86 -1.70
C ALA A 17 -21.26 6.37 -0.93
N SER A 18 -21.63 5.09 -1.09
CA SER A 18 -22.80 4.50 -0.42
C SER A 18 -22.63 4.38 1.10
N ASN A 19 -21.39 4.30 1.58
CA ASN A 19 -21.06 4.27 3.01
C ASN A 19 -20.73 5.66 3.59
N GLY A 20 -20.98 6.76 2.84
CA GLY A 20 -20.78 8.12 3.33
C GLY A 20 -19.32 8.59 3.46
N GLY A 21 -18.39 7.89 2.81
CA GLY A 21 -16.99 8.30 2.72
C GLY A 21 -16.77 9.45 1.73
N HIS A 22 -15.54 9.98 1.68
CA HIS A 22 -15.20 11.16 0.86
C HIS A 22 -14.02 10.96 -0.09
N THR A 23 -13.07 10.08 0.26
CA THR A 23 -11.84 9.83 -0.50
C THR A 23 -11.72 8.37 -0.84
N VAL A 24 -11.46 8.05 -2.11
CA VAL A 24 -11.35 6.69 -2.62
C VAL A 24 -9.90 6.25 -2.56
N ILE A 25 -9.61 5.25 -1.73
CA ILE A 25 -8.26 4.69 -1.57
C ILE A 25 -8.24 3.32 -2.26
N THR A 26 -7.64 3.25 -3.44
CA THR A 26 -7.39 2.00 -4.18
C THR A 26 -5.90 1.66 -4.34
N LYS A 27 -5.01 2.48 -3.79
CA LYS A 27 -3.55 2.32 -3.90
C LYS A 27 -2.90 2.71 -2.58
N ILE A 28 -2.19 1.77 -1.96
CA ILE A 28 -1.57 1.95 -0.64
C ILE A 28 -0.06 1.70 -0.76
N LEU A 29 0.74 2.61 -0.23
CA LEU A 29 2.16 2.36 0.05
C LEU A 29 2.31 1.74 1.44
N VAL A 30 3.00 0.63 1.53
CA VAL A 30 3.40 0.02 2.81
C VAL A 30 4.81 0.49 3.15
N ALA A 31 4.90 1.35 4.17
CA ALA A 31 6.14 1.87 4.72
C ALA A 31 6.62 1.02 5.91
N ASN A 32 6.57 -0.30 5.76
CA ASN A 32 7.00 -1.29 6.75
C ASN A 32 7.42 -2.57 6.02
N ASN A 33 8.05 -3.52 6.71
CA ASN A 33 8.45 -4.81 6.17
C ASN A 33 7.95 -5.97 7.05
N GLY A 34 8.47 -7.17 6.79
CA GLY A 34 8.24 -8.35 7.63
C GLY A 34 6.77 -8.70 7.85
N MET A 35 6.44 -9.10 9.09
CA MET A 35 5.10 -9.58 9.46
C MET A 35 4.02 -8.49 9.39
N ALA A 36 4.36 -7.23 9.68
CA ALA A 36 3.43 -6.12 9.64
C ALA A 36 2.90 -5.91 8.22
N ALA A 37 3.82 -5.81 7.24
CA ALA A 37 3.47 -5.69 5.82
C ALA A 37 2.63 -6.87 5.33
N MET A 38 3.00 -8.10 5.67
CA MET A 38 2.23 -9.28 5.26
C MET A 38 0.82 -9.30 5.85
N LYS A 39 0.67 -8.92 7.12
CA LYS A 39 -0.64 -8.93 7.78
C LYS A 39 -1.56 -7.90 7.15
N GLU A 40 -1.06 -6.71 6.86
CA GLU A 40 -1.84 -5.66 6.20
C GLU A 40 -2.34 -6.14 4.84
N ILE A 41 -1.42 -6.57 3.95
CA ILE A 41 -1.77 -7.02 2.60
C ILE A 41 -2.80 -8.15 2.66
N ARG A 42 -2.59 -9.20 3.47
CA ARG A 42 -3.55 -10.32 3.58
C ARG A 42 -4.92 -9.88 4.06
N SER A 43 -4.97 -8.98 5.05
CA SER A 43 -6.24 -8.60 5.68
C SER A 43 -7.08 -7.74 4.74
N VAL A 44 -6.44 -6.79 4.05
CA VAL A 44 -7.13 -5.94 3.09
C VAL A 44 -7.54 -6.74 1.86
N ARG A 45 -6.70 -7.66 1.35
CA ARG A 45 -7.07 -8.52 0.23
C ARG A 45 -8.22 -9.47 0.55
N ASP A 46 -8.22 -10.07 1.75
CA ASP A 46 -9.33 -10.91 2.21
C ASP A 46 -10.64 -10.12 2.29
N TRP A 47 -10.60 -8.89 2.83
CA TRP A 47 -11.75 -8.00 2.84
C TRP A 47 -12.19 -7.56 1.44
N ALA A 48 -11.24 -7.20 0.58
CA ALA A 48 -11.50 -6.75 -0.79
C ALA A 48 -12.16 -7.86 -1.60
N TYR A 49 -11.66 -9.08 -1.52
CA TYR A 49 -12.27 -10.24 -2.15
C TYR A 49 -13.69 -10.50 -1.65
N LYS A 50 -13.92 -10.42 -0.33
CA LYS A 50 -15.26 -10.63 0.25
C LYS A 50 -16.26 -9.52 -0.11
N THR A 51 -15.78 -8.31 -0.39
CA THR A 51 -16.62 -7.12 -0.61
C THR A 51 -16.85 -6.86 -2.10
N PHE A 52 -15.83 -7.05 -2.94
CA PHE A 52 -15.82 -6.71 -4.36
C PHE A 52 -15.66 -7.93 -5.27
N GLY A 53 -15.34 -9.11 -4.73
CA GLY A 53 -15.00 -10.29 -5.55
C GLY A 53 -13.61 -10.20 -6.21
N ASP A 54 -12.84 -9.15 -5.91
CA ASP A 54 -11.50 -8.90 -6.43
C ASP A 54 -10.53 -8.63 -5.27
N GLU A 55 -9.56 -9.53 -5.06
CA GLU A 55 -8.53 -9.36 -4.04
C GLU A 55 -7.56 -8.21 -4.35
N HIS A 56 -7.50 -7.77 -5.62
CA HIS A 56 -6.66 -6.67 -6.10
C HIS A 56 -7.41 -5.34 -6.25
N ALA A 57 -8.66 -5.25 -5.77
CA ALA A 57 -9.42 -3.99 -5.76
C ALA A 57 -8.68 -2.86 -5.00
N ILE A 58 -7.80 -3.23 -4.06
CA ILE A 58 -6.86 -2.35 -3.39
C ILE A 58 -5.43 -2.80 -3.73
N GLN A 59 -4.68 -1.96 -4.44
CA GLN A 59 -3.32 -2.23 -4.87
C GLN A 59 -2.31 -1.84 -3.80
N PHE A 60 -1.28 -2.66 -3.63
CA PHE A 60 -0.19 -2.44 -2.69
C PHE A 60 1.13 -2.21 -3.41
N THR A 61 1.76 -1.07 -3.10
CA THR A 61 3.18 -0.84 -3.35
C THR A 61 3.94 -0.99 -2.03
N VAL A 62 5.06 -1.71 -2.03
CA VAL A 62 5.89 -1.89 -0.82
C VAL A 62 7.27 -1.28 -0.99
N MET A 63 7.85 -0.77 0.10
CA MET A 63 9.27 -0.40 0.13
C MET A 63 10.12 -1.65 0.38
N ALA A 64 11.17 -1.86 -0.42
CA ALA A 64 12.03 -3.03 -0.31
C ALA A 64 13.51 -2.62 -0.19
N THR A 65 14.17 -3.02 0.90
CA THR A 65 15.63 -2.88 1.02
C THR A 65 16.36 -3.97 0.24
N PRO A 66 17.64 -3.77 -0.13
CA PRO A 66 18.48 -4.84 -0.69
C PRO A 66 18.53 -6.08 0.20
N GLU A 67 18.48 -5.91 1.53
CA GLU A 67 18.45 -6.98 2.50
C GLU A 67 17.16 -7.80 2.42
N ASP A 68 16.00 -7.14 2.32
CA ASP A 68 14.70 -7.82 2.16
C ASP A 68 14.61 -8.56 0.82
N LEU A 69 15.10 -7.94 -0.26
CA LEU A 69 15.16 -8.56 -1.59
C LEU A 69 16.05 -9.80 -1.58
N LYS A 70 17.24 -9.70 -0.98
CA LYS A 70 18.16 -10.84 -0.85
C LYS A 70 17.58 -11.95 0.01
N ALA A 71 16.79 -11.61 1.04
CA ALA A 71 16.07 -12.57 1.86
C ALA A 71 14.83 -13.17 1.17
N ASN A 72 14.48 -12.71 -0.03
CA ASN A 72 13.26 -13.09 -0.74
C ASN A 72 12.01 -12.91 0.14
N ALA A 73 11.92 -11.76 0.81
CA ALA A 73 10.89 -11.47 1.80
C ALA A 73 9.48 -11.63 1.19
N GLU A 74 8.61 -12.35 1.90
CA GLU A 74 7.32 -12.76 1.37
C GLU A 74 6.39 -11.58 1.06
N TYR A 75 6.46 -10.49 1.84
CA TYR A 75 5.65 -9.29 1.59
C TYR A 75 5.93 -8.66 0.22
N ILE A 76 7.16 -8.78 -0.30
CA ILE A 76 7.54 -8.28 -1.63
C ILE A 76 6.84 -9.09 -2.72
N ARG A 77 6.78 -10.42 -2.56
CA ARG A 77 6.09 -11.31 -3.52
C ARG A 77 4.58 -11.17 -3.46
N MET A 78 4.04 -10.77 -2.32
CA MET A 78 2.61 -10.55 -2.16
C MET A 78 2.18 -9.21 -2.77
N ALA A 79 3.03 -8.19 -2.76
CA ALA A 79 2.71 -6.86 -3.26
C ALA A 79 2.47 -6.83 -4.78
N ASP A 80 1.71 -5.85 -5.25
CA ASP A 80 1.51 -5.62 -6.68
C ASP A 80 2.73 -4.96 -7.32
N GLN A 81 3.42 -4.09 -6.57
CA GLN A 81 4.64 -3.40 -6.96
C GLN A 81 5.57 -3.24 -5.76
N TYR A 82 6.87 -3.10 -6.02
CA TYR A 82 7.83 -2.70 -4.99
C TYR A 82 8.70 -1.54 -5.49
N VAL A 83 9.19 -0.74 -4.55
CA VAL A 83 10.17 0.31 -4.78
C VAL A 83 11.40 -0.01 -3.95
N GLU A 84 12.56 -0.09 -4.61
CA GLU A 84 13.83 -0.24 -3.91
C GLU A 84 14.16 1.03 -3.11
N VAL A 85 14.57 0.83 -1.85
CA VAL A 85 14.96 1.90 -0.93
C VAL A 85 16.33 1.59 -0.33
N PRO A 86 17.06 2.60 0.21
CA PRO A 86 18.39 2.36 0.79
C PRO A 86 18.37 1.31 1.90
N GLY A 87 19.40 0.45 1.93
CA GLY A 87 19.58 -0.56 2.97
C GLY A 87 20.13 -0.01 4.30
N GLY A 88 20.56 -0.92 5.17
CA GLY A 88 21.08 -0.59 6.51
C GLY A 88 20.00 -0.25 7.54
N SER A 89 20.35 0.60 8.51
CA SER A 89 19.44 0.98 9.62
C SER A 89 18.14 1.61 9.11
N ASN A 90 17.04 1.40 9.84
CA ASN A 90 15.70 1.84 9.44
C ASN A 90 15.57 3.36 9.22
N ASN A 91 16.44 4.16 9.84
CA ASN A 91 16.54 5.61 9.60
C ASN A 91 16.83 5.98 8.14
N ASN A 92 17.33 5.03 7.33
CA ASN A 92 17.58 5.22 5.90
C ASN A 92 16.38 4.84 5.03
N ASN A 93 15.39 4.11 5.57
CA ASN A 93 14.29 3.51 4.82
C ASN A 93 12.94 3.65 5.54
N TYR A 94 12.49 2.64 6.27
CA TYR A 94 11.14 2.53 6.86
C TYR A 94 10.84 3.55 7.96
N ALA A 95 11.85 4.15 8.58
CA ALA A 95 11.68 5.23 9.55
C ALA A 95 12.00 6.63 8.97
N ASN A 96 12.33 6.70 7.68
CA ASN A 96 12.64 7.96 7.01
C ASN A 96 11.38 8.60 6.41
N VAL A 97 10.76 9.51 7.16
CA VAL A 97 9.51 10.18 6.74
C VAL A 97 9.66 10.91 5.40
N ALA A 98 10.79 11.59 5.17
CA ALA A 98 11.00 12.32 3.92
C ALA A 98 11.05 11.38 2.72
N LEU A 99 11.73 10.24 2.86
CA LEU A 99 11.75 9.21 1.82
C LEU A 99 10.38 8.57 1.60
N ILE A 100 9.63 8.27 2.67
CA ILE A 100 8.29 7.67 2.56
C ILE A 100 7.36 8.61 1.77
N VAL A 101 7.41 9.91 2.06
CA VAL A 101 6.63 10.92 1.34
C VAL A 101 7.06 10.99 -0.13
N ASP A 102 8.37 11.06 -0.42
CA ASP A 102 8.88 11.06 -1.79
C ASP A 102 8.46 9.81 -2.59
N VAL A 103 8.54 8.63 -1.98
CA VAL A 103 8.08 7.38 -2.61
C VAL A 103 6.57 7.43 -2.87
N ALA A 104 5.78 7.90 -1.90
CA ALA A 104 4.32 8.01 -2.06
C ALA A 104 3.94 8.94 -3.21
N GLU A 105 4.62 10.09 -3.34
CA GLU A 105 4.41 11.03 -4.43
C GLU A 105 4.78 10.44 -5.79
N ARG A 106 5.95 9.81 -5.90
CA ARG A 106 6.43 9.21 -7.16
C ARG A 106 5.59 8.02 -7.63
N THR A 107 5.03 7.27 -6.69
CA THR A 107 4.19 6.09 -6.99
C THR A 107 2.72 6.43 -7.17
N GLY A 108 2.31 7.66 -6.84
CA GLY A 108 0.92 8.11 -6.99
C GLY A 108 -0.06 7.30 -6.14
N VAL A 109 0.39 6.81 -4.97
CA VAL A 109 -0.48 6.12 -4.01
C VAL A 109 -1.48 7.08 -3.38
N HIS A 110 -2.61 6.54 -2.94
CA HIS A 110 -3.68 7.32 -2.32
C HIS A 110 -3.52 7.43 -0.80
N ALA A 111 -2.84 6.46 -0.18
CA ALA A 111 -2.58 6.41 1.24
C ALA A 111 -1.26 5.69 1.55
N VAL A 112 -0.78 5.85 2.78
CA VAL A 112 0.40 5.17 3.32
C VAL A 112 -0.01 4.43 4.58
N TRP A 113 0.45 3.18 4.72
CA TRP A 113 0.31 2.38 5.92
C TRP A 113 1.68 2.11 6.53
N ALA A 114 1.85 2.44 7.82
CA ALA A 114 3.13 2.32 8.52
C ALA A 114 3.18 1.18 9.55
N GLY A 115 2.04 0.62 9.96
CA GLY A 115 2.01 -0.47 10.94
C GLY A 115 2.66 -0.12 12.28
N TRP A 116 3.44 -1.06 12.83
CA TRP A 116 4.19 -0.96 14.08
C TRP A 116 5.62 -1.48 13.92
#